data_AF-A0A952NAQ6-F1
#
_entry.id   AF-A0A952NAQ6-F1
#
_cell.length_a   1.000
_cell.length_b   1.000
_cell.length_c   1.000
_cell.angle_alpha   90.00
_cell.angle_beta   90.00
_cell.angle_gamma   90.00
#
_symmetry.space_group_name_H-M   'P 1'
#
loop_
_entity.id
_entity.type
_entity.pdbx_description
1 polymer ?
#
loop_
_entity_poly.entity_id
_entity_poly.type
_entity_poly.pdbx_seq_one_letter_code
_entity_poly.pdbx_strand_id
1 'polypeptide(L)'
;MPIKPNTMKAYFSILQIPNVTPAYSGEYKLKVSSGGCEVEVSSRLDVDLCNNLYVKAFDPSNGEEKTRLTRKPGQLNLYDDLVLQVETFDGEVLKGVQYTWTMPQGVTAGQDPAQQHKITINKIGNYKVNVTSTGGVSCLLDVDISALACATPTDFLNCGSTSSITSTGTEKLKNLAVGDVFSTYDYIVSVTEVSGSESAGWTGRGFIEMSFLKLGATALSVPLGVRFENIHLNQCYQLLPGSKVVTEFDPTWSNVIDVDLITDRLSAVYAEIKDLLATKPDDKQALQKKVDELNTIKTDLTNSGFRPEWIT
;
A
#
# COMPACT_ATOMS: atom_id res chain seq x y z
N MET A 1 47.08 52.53 -35.90
CA MET A 1 45.77 52.61 -35.19
C MET A 1 45.73 51.49 -34.15
N PRO A 2 45.49 51.77 -32.86
CA PRO A 2 45.36 50.71 -31.87
C PRO A 2 44.00 50.02 -32.04
N ILE A 3 44.01 48.69 -32.06
CA ILE A 3 42.81 47.85 -32.08
C ILE A 3 42.14 47.99 -30.71
N LYS A 4 40.92 48.54 -30.67
CA LYS A 4 40.13 48.61 -29.43
C LYS A 4 39.75 47.18 -28.98
N PRO A 5 39.76 46.88 -27.68
CA PRO A 5 39.21 45.61 -27.17
C PRO A 5 37.71 45.56 -27.48
N ASN A 6 37.26 44.49 -28.12
CA ASN A 6 35.83 44.21 -28.23
C ASN A 6 35.28 43.95 -26.84
N THR A 7 34.57 44.92 -26.26
CA THR A 7 33.69 44.71 -25.12
C THR A 7 32.56 43.76 -25.55
N MET A 8 32.69 42.47 -25.25
CA MET A 8 31.58 41.53 -25.34
C MET A 8 30.62 41.81 -24.18
N LYS A 9 29.41 42.30 -24.51
CA LYS A 9 28.29 42.28 -23.55
C LYS A 9 27.69 40.88 -23.57
N ALA A 10 27.81 40.17 -22.45
CA ALA A 10 27.09 38.92 -22.26
C ALA A 10 25.61 39.24 -21.97
N TYR A 11 24.71 38.75 -22.82
CA TYR A 11 23.28 38.77 -22.58
C TYR A 11 22.87 37.40 -22.04
N PHE A 12 22.19 37.37 -20.90
CA PHE A 12 21.60 36.17 -20.35
C PHE A 12 20.09 36.24 -20.51
N SER A 13 19.47 35.10 -20.80
CA SER A 13 18.03 34.91 -20.78
C SER A 13 17.73 33.69 -19.92
N ILE A 14 16.70 33.77 -19.09
CA ILE A 14 16.29 32.69 -18.19
C ILE A 14 14.98 32.12 -18.71
N LEU A 15 14.96 30.83 -19.05
CA LEU A 15 13.72 30.12 -19.29
C LEU A 15 13.11 29.77 -17.93
N GLN A 16 11.98 30.38 -17.58
CA GLN A 16 11.19 29.97 -16.42
C GLN A 16 10.05 29.06 -16.89
N ILE A 17 10.00 27.86 -16.32
CA ILE A 17 8.88 26.93 -16.52
C ILE A 17 8.04 26.97 -15.24
N PRO A 18 6.91 27.70 -15.22
CA PRO A 18 6.03 27.70 -14.05
C PRO A 18 5.33 26.35 -13.94
N ASN A 19 5.32 25.76 -12.75
CA ASN A 19 4.65 24.48 -12.44
C ASN A 19 5.21 23.26 -13.20
N VAL A 20 6.46 22.89 -12.89
CA VAL A 20 7.14 21.74 -13.48
C VAL A 20 6.44 20.43 -13.08
N THR A 21 5.63 19.89 -13.98
CA THR A 21 5.11 18.51 -13.97
C THR A 21 6.02 17.54 -14.74
N PRO A 22 5.85 16.23 -14.58
CA PRO A 22 6.56 15.22 -15.36
C PRO A 22 6.38 15.29 -16.89
N ALA A 23 5.36 15.99 -17.38
CA ALA A 23 5.16 16.25 -18.81
C ALA A 23 6.23 17.20 -19.40
N TYR A 24 6.94 17.94 -18.56
CA TYR A 24 8.06 18.80 -18.94
C TYR A 24 9.42 18.07 -18.85
N SER A 25 9.45 16.78 -18.54
CA SER A 25 10.70 16.01 -18.63
C SER A 25 11.12 15.86 -20.08
N GLY A 26 12.39 16.12 -20.37
CA GLY A 26 12.91 16.05 -21.73
C GLY A 26 14.18 16.84 -21.97
N GLU A 27 14.64 16.84 -23.22
CA GLU A 27 15.79 17.62 -23.67
C GLU A 27 15.33 19.01 -24.13
N TYR A 28 15.87 20.05 -23.50
CA TYR A 28 15.65 21.44 -23.86
C TYR A 28 16.86 21.94 -24.64
N LYS A 29 16.61 22.42 -25.86
CA LYS A 29 17.65 22.92 -26.77
C LYS A 29 17.57 24.43 -26.89
N LEU A 30 18.66 25.10 -26.57
CA LEU A 30 18.85 26.51 -26.82
C LEU A 30 19.70 26.67 -28.09
N LYS A 31 19.14 27.34 -29.10
CA LYS A 31 19.85 27.72 -30.32
C LYS A 31 20.15 29.21 -30.30
N VAL A 32 21.42 29.57 -30.44
CA VAL A 32 21.88 30.97 -30.51
C VAL A 32 22.52 31.20 -31.88
N SER A 33 22.08 32.25 -32.59
CA SER A 33 22.69 32.65 -33.86
C SER A 33 23.21 34.09 -33.79
N SER A 34 24.41 34.32 -34.32
CA SER A 34 25.00 35.65 -34.44
C SER A 34 25.98 35.71 -35.61
N GLY A 35 25.82 36.69 -36.51
CA GLY A 35 26.76 36.94 -37.60
C GLY A 35 26.97 35.76 -38.56
N GLY A 36 26.00 34.84 -38.69
CA GLY A 36 26.12 33.64 -39.52
C GLY A 36 26.69 32.40 -38.82
N CYS A 37 27.09 32.51 -37.56
CA CYS A 37 27.43 31.36 -36.71
C CYS A 37 26.20 30.93 -35.89
N GLU A 38 25.98 29.61 -35.80
CA GLU A 38 24.96 29.01 -34.95
C GLU A 38 25.61 28.07 -33.92
N VAL A 39 25.16 28.16 -32.67
CA VAL A 39 25.56 27.25 -31.59
C VAL A 39 24.30 26.70 -30.94
N GLU A 40 24.27 25.39 -30.73
CA GLU A 40 23.20 24.69 -30.00
C GLU A 40 23.76 24.16 -28.69
N VAL A 41 23.04 24.38 -27.59
CA VAL A 41 23.34 23.81 -26.27
C VAL A 41 22.09 23.10 -25.78
N SER A 42 22.23 21.89 -25.25
CA SER A 42 21.12 21.15 -24.67
C SER A 42 21.28 20.96 -23.16
N SER A 43 20.15 20.91 -22.47
CA SER A 43 20.05 20.50 -21.06
C SER A 43 18.88 19.54 -20.92
N ARG A 44 19.03 18.54 -20.07
CA ARG A 44 17.93 17.61 -19.75
C ARG A 44 17.29 18.00 -18.43
N LEU A 45 15.95 18.04 -18.42
CA LEU A 45 15.15 18.14 -17.21
C LEU A 45 14.53 16.76 -16.96
N ASP A 46 14.84 16.15 -15.82
CA ASP A 46 14.21 14.92 -15.36
C ASP A 46 13.41 15.25 -14.10
N VAL A 47 12.08 15.29 -14.26
CA VAL A 47 11.13 15.45 -13.16
C VAL A 47 10.69 14.06 -12.72
N ASP A 48 10.77 13.78 -11.43
CA ASP A 48 10.34 12.49 -10.88
C ASP A 48 8.83 12.31 -11.08
N LEU A 49 8.47 11.31 -11.88
CA LEU A 49 7.09 10.99 -12.24
C LEU A 49 6.37 10.25 -11.10
N CYS A 50 7.08 9.49 -10.27
CA CYS A 50 6.46 8.53 -9.35
C CYS A 50 6.12 9.10 -7.97
N ASN A 51 6.91 10.05 -7.45
CA ASN A 51 6.79 10.47 -6.05
C ASN A 51 5.48 11.16 -5.68
N ASN A 52 4.66 11.57 -6.65
CA ASN A 52 3.38 12.23 -6.43
C ASN A 52 2.27 11.57 -7.25
N LEU A 53 2.31 10.26 -7.43
CA LEU A 53 1.26 9.51 -8.13
C LEU A 53 0.82 8.32 -7.30
N TYR A 54 -0.49 8.05 -7.35
CA TYR A 54 -1.05 6.83 -6.81
C TYR A 54 -2.28 6.40 -7.61
N VAL A 55 -2.72 5.16 -7.40
CA VAL A 55 -4.00 4.68 -7.92
C VAL A 55 -5.04 4.84 -6.82
N LYS A 56 -5.95 5.79 -7.03
CA LYS A 56 -7.12 5.95 -6.19
C LYS A 56 -8.19 4.96 -6.61
N ALA A 57 -8.70 4.22 -5.63
CA ALA A 57 -9.80 3.29 -5.81
C ALA A 57 -11.02 3.84 -5.08
N PHE A 58 -12.11 4.15 -5.79
CA PHE A 58 -13.27 4.78 -5.16
C PHE A 58 -14.61 4.24 -5.65
N ASP A 59 -15.61 4.34 -4.79
CA ASP A 59 -16.99 3.99 -5.10
C ASP A 59 -17.62 5.08 -5.99
N PRO A 60 -18.11 4.75 -7.20
CA PRO A 60 -18.68 5.73 -8.12
C PRO A 60 -19.99 6.37 -7.63
N SER A 61 -20.67 5.78 -6.65
CA SER A 61 -21.96 6.27 -6.15
C SER A 61 -21.84 7.39 -5.12
N ASN A 62 -20.79 7.38 -4.30
CA ASN A 62 -20.61 8.32 -3.20
C ASN A 62 -19.21 8.99 -3.16
N GLY A 63 -18.26 8.54 -4.00
CA GLY A 63 -16.90 9.08 -4.07
C GLY A 63 -15.96 8.62 -2.94
N GLU A 64 -16.39 7.66 -2.11
CA GLU A 64 -15.61 7.12 -1.01
C GLU A 64 -14.42 6.31 -1.52
N GLU A 65 -13.22 6.65 -1.04
CA GLU A 65 -12.01 5.91 -1.36
C GLU A 65 -11.98 4.59 -0.57
N LYS A 66 -11.94 3.47 -1.30
CA LYS A 66 -11.88 2.12 -0.74
C LYS A 66 -11.23 1.17 -1.73
N THR A 67 -10.46 0.22 -1.21
CA THR A 67 -9.84 -0.87 -1.99
C THR A 67 -10.62 -2.18 -1.88
N ARG A 68 -11.83 -2.11 -1.30
CA ARG A 68 -12.64 -3.29 -0.98
C ARG A 68 -13.98 -3.23 -1.69
N LEU A 69 -14.23 -4.27 -2.47
CA LEU A 69 -15.47 -4.44 -3.22
C LEU A 69 -16.62 -4.83 -2.30
N THR A 70 -17.77 -4.21 -2.52
CA THR A 70 -19.04 -4.59 -1.90
C THR A 70 -19.68 -5.70 -2.73
N ARG A 71 -20.09 -6.81 -2.10
CA ARG A 71 -20.86 -7.87 -2.78
C ARG A 71 -22.29 -7.43 -3.02
N LYS A 72 -22.82 -7.73 -4.20
CA LYS A 72 -24.24 -7.54 -4.49
C LYS A 72 -25.08 -8.52 -3.68
N PRO A 73 -26.12 -8.07 -2.96
CA PRO A 73 -26.96 -8.93 -2.15
C PRO A 73 -27.54 -10.09 -2.97
N GLY A 74 -27.39 -11.33 -2.46
CA GLY A 74 -27.95 -12.53 -3.09
C GLY A 74 -27.24 -12.98 -4.38
N GLN A 75 -26.12 -12.37 -4.77
CA GLN A 75 -25.40 -12.71 -5.99
C GLN A 75 -23.95 -13.11 -5.71
N LEU A 76 -23.60 -14.37 -6.01
CA LEU A 76 -22.23 -14.87 -5.84
C LEU A 76 -21.30 -14.28 -6.92
N ASN A 77 -20.08 -13.88 -6.53
CA ASN A 77 -19.04 -13.33 -7.40
C ASN A 77 -19.43 -12.08 -8.23
N LEU A 78 -20.48 -11.39 -7.81
CA LEU A 78 -20.92 -10.12 -8.36
C LEU A 78 -20.71 -9.05 -7.32
N TYR A 79 -19.92 -8.06 -7.70
CA TYR A 79 -19.56 -6.93 -6.88
C TYR A 79 -20.14 -5.65 -7.46
N ASP A 80 -20.30 -4.66 -6.62
CA ASP A 80 -20.50 -3.28 -7.07
C ASP A 80 -19.25 -2.79 -7.78
N ASP A 81 -19.45 -1.84 -8.69
CA ASP A 81 -18.36 -1.29 -9.47
C ASP A 81 -17.48 -0.39 -8.58
N LEU A 82 -16.18 -0.40 -8.87
CA LEU A 82 -15.19 0.50 -8.31
C LEU A 82 -14.46 1.18 -9.47
N VAL A 83 -14.12 2.45 -9.30
CA VAL A 83 -13.32 3.18 -10.28
C VAL A 83 -11.90 3.26 -9.77
N LEU A 84 -10.96 2.79 -10.59
CA LEU A 84 -9.54 3.04 -10.38
C LEU A 84 -9.13 4.24 -11.23
N GLN A 85 -8.48 5.22 -10.60
CA GLN A 85 -8.04 6.45 -11.24
C GLN A 85 -6.60 6.75 -10.82
N VAL A 86 -5.75 7.04 -11.81
CA VAL A 86 -4.43 7.60 -11.54
C VAL A 86 -4.55 9.09 -11.33
N GLU A 87 -4.11 9.56 -10.17
CA GLU A 87 -4.05 10.99 -9.84
C GLU A 87 -2.85 11.30 -8.95
N THR A 88 -2.56 12.59 -8.80
CA THR A 88 -1.61 13.09 -7.81
C THR A 88 -2.23 13.11 -6.42
N PHE A 89 -1.41 13.27 -5.37
CA PHE A 89 -1.94 13.44 -4.02
C PHE A 89 -2.80 14.70 -3.84
N ASP A 90 -2.71 15.65 -4.77
CA ASP A 90 -3.55 16.85 -4.83
C ASP A 90 -4.86 16.62 -5.62
N GLY A 91 -5.08 15.40 -6.15
CA GLY A 91 -6.26 15.04 -6.94
C GLY A 91 -6.19 15.45 -8.42
N GLU A 92 -5.00 15.78 -8.93
CA GLU A 92 -4.81 16.22 -10.32
C GLU A 92 -4.49 15.04 -11.24
N VAL A 93 -5.01 15.09 -12.47
CA VAL A 93 -4.72 14.09 -13.50
C VAL A 93 -3.58 14.58 -14.40
N LEU A 94 -2.52 13.79 -14.53
CA LEU A 94 -1.40 14.14 -15.39
C LEU A 94 -1.80 14.13 -16.87
N LYS A 95 -1.41 15.19 -17.58
CA LYS A 95 -1.60 15.37 -19.02
C LYS A 95 -0.29 15.09 -19.76
N GLY A 96 -0.37 14.73 -21.04
CA GLY A 96 0.83 14.47 -21.85
C GLY A 96 1.57 13.19 -21.47
N VAL A 97 0.91 12.26 -20.79
CA VAL A 97 1.42 10.93 -20.44
C VAL A 97 0.49 9.86 -21.01
N GLN A 98 1.03 8.65 -21.19
CA GLN A 98 0.30 7.46 -21.63
C GLN A 98 0.03 6.56 -20.42
N TYR A 99 -1.19 6.02 -20.32
CA TYR A 99 -1.60 5.12 -19.26
C TYR A 99 -1.86 3.72 -19.83
N THR A 100 -1.10 2.73 -19.38
CA THR A 100 -1.26 1.34 -19.82
C THR A 100 -1.62 0.45 -18.64
N TRP A 101 -2.90 0.06 -18.56
CA TRP A 101 -3.39 -0.81 -17.50
C TRP A 101 -3.09 -2.28 -17.78
N THR A 102 -2.70 -2.99 -16.74
CA THR A 102 -2.56 -4.45 -16.72
C THR A 102 -3.54 -5.00 -15.69
N MET A 103 -4.43 -5.87 -16.16
CA MET A 103 -5.49 -6.45 -15.33
C MET A 103 -5.06 -7.82 -14.78
N PRO A 104 -5.67 -8.28 -13.67
CA PRO A 104 -5.59 -9.67 -13.25
C PRO A 104 -6.06 -10.63 -14.37
N GLN A 105 -5.53 -11.85 -14.37
CA GLN A 105 -5.89 -12.85 -15.37
C GLN A 105 -7.41 -13.08 -15.42
N GLY A 106 -8.00 -13.03 -16.62
CA GLY A 106 -9.43 -13.25 -16.82
C GLY A 106 -10.32 -12.05 -16.47
N VAL A 107 -9.74 -10.89 -16.17
CA VAL A 107 -10.48 -9.64 -15.95
C VAL A 107 -10.40 -8.76 -17.19
N THR A 108 -11.55 -8.27 -17.63
CA THR A 108 -11.65 -7.15 -18.58
C THR A 108 -12.29 -5.98 -17.86
N ALA A 109 -11.63 -4.81 -17.88
CA ALA A 109 -12.20 -3.59 -17.33
C ALA A 109 -12.84 -2.75 -18.44
N GLY A 110 -13.84 -1.95 -18.07
CA GLY A 110 -14.34 -0.89 -18.93
C GLY A 110 -13.33 0.26 -18.93
N GLN A 111 -12.53 0.38 -19.99
CA GLN A 111 -11.67 1.56 -20.18
C GLN A 111 -12.36 2.49 -21.17
N ASP A 112 -12.60 3.73 -20.76
CA ASP A 112 -13.01 4.79 -21.68
C ASP A 112 -11.77 5.27 -22.46
N PRO A 113 -11.74 5.17 -23.81
CA PRO A 113 -10.63 5.67 -24.60
C PRO A 113 -10.35 7.17 -24.40
N ALA A 114 -11.34 7.95 -23.99
CA ALA A 114 -11.20 9.37 -23.67
C ALA A 114 -10.63 9.62 -22.26
N GLN A 115 -10.69 8.63 -21.36
CA GLN A 115 -10.22 8.72 -19.97
C GLN A 115 -9.28 7.56 -19.64
N GLN A 116 -8.16 7.44 -20.36
CA GLN A 116 -7.21 6.34 -20.17
C GLN A 116 -6.62 6.25 -18.75
N HIS A 117 -6.64 7.36 -18.00
CA HIS A 117 -6.23 7.43 -16.60
C HIS A 117 -7.23 6.76 -15.63
N LYS A 118 -8.39 6.29 -16.12
CA LYS A 118 -9.42 5.61 -15.34
C LYS A 118 -9.83 4.27 -15.93
N ILE A 119 -10.23 3.35 -15.07
CA ILE A 119 -10.91 2.11 -15.44
C ILE A 119 -12.02 1.80 -14.43
N THR A 120 -13.10 1.19 -14.90
CA THR A 120 -14.15 0.63 -14.02
C THR A 120 -13.95 -0.87 -13.88
N ILE A 121 -13.93 -1.33 -12.63
CA ILE A 121 -13.68 -2.73 -12.26
C ILE A 121 -14.79 -3.24 -11.35
N ASN A 122 -14.99 -4.56 -11.33
CA ASN A 122 -15.88 -5.25 -10.39
C ASN A 122 -15.36 -6.64 -10.06
N LYS A 123 -14.04 -6.78 -10.10
CA LYS A 123 -13.33 -8.02 -9.80
C LYS A 123 -12.19 -7.70 -8.85
N ILE A 124 -11.88 -8.67 -8.02
CA ILE A 124 -10.73 -8.65 -7.14
C ILE A 124 -9.44 -8.89 -7.94
N GLY A 125 -8.32 -8.48 -7.36
CA GLY A 125 -6.98 -8.75 -7.87
C GLY A 125 -6.03 -7.56 -7.79
N ASN A 126 -4.79 -7.79 -8.19
CA ASN A 126 -3.77 -6.76 -8.31
C ASN A 126 -3.87 -6.07 -9.67
N TYR A 127 -4.18 -4.77 -9.65
CA TYR A 127 -4.27 -3.94 -10.84
C TYR A 127 -3.02 -3.10 -10.95
N LYS A 128 -2.40 -3.10 -12.13
CA LYS A 128 -1.19 -2.30 -12.38
C LYS A 128 -1.43 -1.30 -13.48
N VAL A 129 -0.76 -0.16 -13.41
CA VAL A 129 -0.77 0.84 -14.46
C VAL A 129 0.64 1.37 -14.68
N ASN A 130 1.09 1.30 -15.93
CA ASN A 130 2.32 1.93 -16.35
C ASN A 130 2.01 3.32 -16.92
N VAL A 131 2.50 4.36 -16.26
CA VAL A 131 2.37 5.77 -16.68
C VAL A 131 3.66 6.16 -17.38
N THR A 132 3.61 6.49 -18.68
CA THR A 132 4.82 6.83 -19.46
C THR A 132 4.74 8.25 -19.99
N SER A 133 5.76 9.07 -19.69
CA SER A 133 5.88 10.43 -20.22
C SER A 133 6.32 10.42 -21.69
N THR A 134 6.08 11.53 -22.39
CA THR A 134 6.59 11.76 -23.75
C THR A 134 8.11 11.70 -23.83
N GLY A 135 8.82 12.02 -22.75
CA GLY A 135 10.28 11.90 -22.63
C GLY A 135 10.79 10.48 -22.36
N GLY A 136 9.90 9.48 -22.30
CA GLY A 136 10.26 8.06 -22.11
C GLY A 136 10.47 7.64 -20.66
N VAL A 137 10.13 8.48 -19.68
CA VAL A 137 10.18 8.11 -18.25
C VAL A 137 8.90 7.34 -17.92
N SER A 138 9.03 6.17 -17.30
CA SER A 138 7.90 5.31 -16.94
C SER A 138 7.77 5.13 -15.42
N CYS A 139 6.55 5.12 -14.92
CA CYS A 139 6.21 4.82 -13.54
C CYS A 139 5.22 3.67 -13.47
N LEU A 140 5.57 2.60 -12.74
CA LEU A 140 4.65 1.51 -12.47
C LEU A 140 3.97 1.75 -11.12
N LEU A 141 2.65 1.85 -11.14
CA LEU A 141 1.81 1.90 -9.95
C LEU A 141 0.98 0.62 -9.88
N ASP A 142 0.65 0.19 -8.68
CA ASP A 142 -0.25 -0.93 -8.46
C ASP A 142 -1.19 -0.70 -7.28
N VAL A 143 -2.31 -1.41 -7.30
CA VAL A 143 -3.31 -1.43 -6.22
C VAL A 143 -3.92 -2.82 -6.11
N ASP A 144 -4.01 -3.32 -4.88
CA ASP A 144 -4.69 -4.57 -4.56
C ASP A 144 -6.16 -4.31 -4.22
N ILE A 145 -7.04 -4.95 -4.98
CA ILE A 145 -8.49 -4.87 -4.78
C ILE A 145 -8.99 -6.18 -4.20
N SER A 146 -9.61 -6.07 -3.02
CA SER A 146 -10.04 -7.20 -2.21
C SER A 146 -11.56 -7.26 -2.06
N ALA A 147 -12.06 -8.36 -1.48
CA ALA A 147 -13.45 -8.50 -1.07
C ALA A 147 -13.58 -9.17 0.31
N LEU A 148 -14.75 -9.02 0.94
CA LEU A 148 -15.11 -9.77 2.14
C LEU A 148 -15.61 -11.17 1.83
N ALA A 149 -15.36 -12.12 2.73
CA ALA A 149 -16.13 -13.35 2.80
C ALA A 149 -17.63 -13.07 3.03
N CYS A 150 -18.51 -13.93 2.51
CA CYS A 150 -19.97 -13.76 2.70
C CYS A 150 -20.39 -13.78 4.17
N ALA A 151 -19.62 -14.49 5.01
CA ALA A 151 -19.79 -14.52 6.45
C ALA A 151 -18.42 -14.51 7.11
N THR A 152 -18.33 -13.75 8.18
CA THR A 152 -17.16 -13.63 9.06
C THR A 152 -17.54 -14.17 10.44
N PRO A 153 -16.67 -14.93 11.12
CA PRO A 153 -16.94 -15.34 12.49
C PRO A 153 -17.06 -14.10 13.37
N THR A 154 -18.00 -14.11 14.32
CA THR A 154 -18.28 -12.96 15.19
C THR A 154 -17.74 -13.14 16.61
N ASP A 155 -17.30 -14.35 16.97
CA ASP A 155 -16.90 -14.71 18.34
C ASP A 155 -15.57 -15.49 18.35
N PHE A 156 -14.46 -14.75 18.28
CA PHE A 156 -13.10 -15.30 18.34
C PHE A 156 -12.57 -15.56 19.76
N LEU A 157 -13.28 -15.06 20.78
CA LEU A 157 -12.78 -14.96 22.16
C LEU A 157 -13.45 -15.90 23.16
N ASN A 158 -14.46 -16.66 22.71
CA ASN A 158 -15.17 -17.61 23.55
C ASN A 158 -14.49 -18.98 23.44
N CYS A 159 -13.40 -19.18 24.18
CA CYS A 159 -12.78 -20.50 24.31
C CYS A 159 -13.85 -21.51 24.77
N GLY A 160 -14.16 -22.50 23.92
CA GLY A 160 -15.16 -23.53 24.19
C GLY A 160 -16.53 -23.34 23.50
N SER A 161 -16.79 -22.22 22.81
CA SER A 161 -17.94 -22.12 21.90
C SER A 161 -17.53 -22.49 20.48
N THR A 162 -18.30 -23.35 19.83
CA THR A 162 -18.15 -23.64 18.41
C THR A 162 -18.77 -22.52 17.60
N SER A 163 -18.10 -21.37 17.53
CA SER A 163 -18.41 -20.36 16.52
C SER A 163 -18.05 -20.96 15.16
N SER A 164 -19.00 -21.56 14.47
CA SER A 164 -18.79 -22.14 13.15
C SER A 164 -19.55 -21.35 12.11
N ILE A 165 -18.85 -20.95 11.05
CA ILE A 165 -19.51 -20.54 9.82
C ILE A 165 -19.99 -21.82 9.12
N THR A 166 -21.30 -21.93 8.88
CA THR A 166 -21.84 -22.94 7.97
C THR A 166 -21.45 -22.56 6.53
N SER A 167 -20.67 -23.43 5.86
CA SER A 167 -20.27 -23.20 4.47
C SER A 167 -21.48 -23.03 3.56
N THR A 168 -21.60 -21.86 2.92
CA THR A 168 -22.66 -21.54 1.96
C THR A 168 -22.19 -21.91 0.56
N GLY A 169 -22.38 -23.17 0.18
CA GLY A 169 -22.13 -23.67 -1.19
C GLY A 169 -20.79 -24.39 -1.37
N THR A 170 -20.72 -25.14 -2.49
CA THR A 170 -19.60 -26.02 -2.85
C THR A 170 -18.85 -25.61 -4.12
N GLU A 171 -19.37 -24.62 -4.86
CA GLU A 171 -18.71 -24.13 -6.07
C GLU A 171 -17.38 -23.46 -5.73
N LYS A 172 -16.31 -23.90 -6.40
CA LYS A 172 -14.95 -23.43 -6.12
C LYS A 172 -14.76 -21.97 -6.54
N LEU A 173 -13.92 -21.28 -5.77
CA LEU A 173 -13.48 -19.93 -6.06
C LEU A 173 -12.53 -19.93 -7.25
N LYS A 174 -12.83 -19.10 -8.24
CA LYS A 174 -12.08 -19.03 -9.50
C LYS A 174 -10.80 -18.22 -9.41
N ASN A 175 -10.77 -17.22 -8.51
CA ASN A 175 -9.64 -16.32 -8.34
C ASN A 175 -9.46 -16.02 -6.86
N LEU A 176 -8.23 -16.15 -6.36
CA LEU A 176 -7.78 -15.71 -5.05
C LEU A 176 -6.54 -14.85 -5.28
N ALA A 177 -6.52 -13.66 -4.72
CA ALA A 177 -5.46 -12.68 -4.88
C ALA A 177 -4.88 -12.24 -3.53
N VAL A 178 -3.73 -11.58 -3.57
CA VAL A 178 -3.19 -10.88 -2.41
C VAL A 178 -4.16 -9.78 -1.97
N GLY A 179 -4.30 -9.59 -0.66
CA GLY A 179 -5.27 -8.69 -0.05
C GLY A 179 -6.65 -9.30 0.17
N ASP A 180 -6.96 -10.45 -0.44
CA ASP A 180 -8.24 -11.12 -0.20
C ASP A 180 -8.37 -11.61 1.24
N VAL A 181 -9.61 -11.65 1.69
CA VAL A 181 -9.96 -12.12 3.01
C VAL A 181 -10.89 -13.31 2.89
N PHE A 182 -10.45 -14.47 3.38
CA PHE A 182 -11.25 -15.68 3.40
C PHE A 182 -11.50 -16.16 4.84
N SER A 183 -12.69 -16.71 5.08
CA SER A 183 -13.01 -17.32 6.35
C SER A 183 -12.67 -18.81 6.33
N THR A 184 -11.97 -19.21 7.37
CA THR A 184 -11.96 -20.60 7.84
C THR A 184 -13.19 -20.83 8.71
N TYR A 185 -13.27 -21.97 9.40
CA TYR A 185 -14.41 -22.26 10.26
C TYR A 185 -14.51 -21.30 11.46
N ASP A 186 -13.37 -20.90 12.01
CA ASP A 186 -13.19 -20.18 13.27
C ASP A 186 -12.35 -18.89 13.16
N TYR A 187 -11.50 -18.76 12.13
CA TYR A 187 -10.67 -17.58 11.89
C TYR A 187 -10.88 -16.95 10.51
N ILE A 188 -10.50 -15.67 10.39
CA ILE A 188 -10.41 -14.96 9.11
C ILE A 188 -8.94 -14.85 8.72
N VAL A 189 -8.62 -15.23 7.50
CA VAL A 189 -7.27 -15.13 6.93
C VAL A 189 -7.23 -13.99 5.92
N SER A 190 -6.30 -13.06 6.12
CA SER A 190 -5.91 -12.04 5.16
C SER A 190 -4.73 -12.57 4.33
N VAL A 191 -4.91 -12.70 3.02
CA VAL A 191 -3.92 -13.27 2.10
C VAL A 191 -2.81 -12.25 1.82
N THR A 192 -1.55 -12.66 2.02
CA THR A 192 -0.37 -11.85 1.70
C THR A 192 0.40 -12.38 0.50
N GLU A 193 0.29 -13.69 0.25
CA GLU A 193 0.88 -14.34 -0.90
C GLU A 193 -0.02 -15.47 -1.38
N VAL A 194 -0.14 -15.63 -2.70
CA VAL A 194 -0.96 -16.71 -3.26
C VAL A 194 -0.43 -17.15 -4.62
N SER A 195 -0.53 -18.44 -4.86
CA SER A 195 -0.26 -19.11 -6.11
C SER A 195 -1.25 -20.27 -6.29
N GLY A 196 -1.32 -20.83 -7.49
CA GLY A 196 -2.20 -21.95 -7.79
C GLY A 196 -3.43 -21.53 -8.59
N SER A 197 -4.48 -22.35 -8.52
CA SER A 197 -5.69 -22.16 -9.32
C SER A 197 -6.92 -22.85 -8.70
N GLU A 198 -8.10 -22.57 -9.25
CA GLU A 198 -9.36 -23.25 -8.87
C GLU A 198 -9.24 -24.79 -8.88
N SER A 199 -8.58 -25.34 -9.90
CA SER A 199 -8.48 -26.79 -10.11
C SER A 199 -7.37 -27.44 -9.27
N ALA A 200 -6.21 -26.80 -9.18
CA ALA A 200 -5.03 -27.32 -8.47
C ALA A 200 -4.98 -26.94 -6.98
N GLY A 201 -5.90 -26.08 -6.53
CA GLY A 201 -5.90 -25.51 -5.19
C GLY A 201 -4.99 -24.28 -5.09
N TRP A 202 -5.24 -23.49 -4.04
CA TRP A 202 -4.48 -22.29 -3.73
C TRP A 202 -3.43 -22.61 -2.66
N THR A 203 -2.22 -22.11 -2.87
CA THR A 203 -1.10 -22.23 -1.92
C THR A 203 -0.48 -20.88 -1.69
N GLY A 204 -0.19 -20.55 -0.43
CA GLY A 204 0.27 -19.23 -0.08
C GLY A 204 0.41 -18.97 1.40
N ARG A 205 0.53 -17.68 1.73
CA ARG A 205 0.67 -17.15 3.07
C ARG A 205 -0.35 -16.06 3.34
N GLY A 206 -0.61 -15.85 4.61
CA GLY A 206 -1.49 -14.81 5.09
C GLY A 206 -1.35 -14.62 6.58
N PHE A 207 -2.24 -13.83 7.18
CA PHE A 207 -2.29 -13.70 8.63
C PHE A 207 -3.72 -13.76 9.15
N ILE A 208 -3.83 -14.22 10.39
CA ILE A 208 -5.06 -14.15 11.16
C ILE A 208 -4.86 -13.15 12.29
N GLU A 209 -5.91 -12.43 12.68
CA GLU A 209 -5.89 -11.67 13.92
C GLU A 209 -6.49 -12.51 15.04
N MET A 210 -5.69 -12.82 16.06
CA MET A 210 -6.17 -13.54 17.24
C MET A 210 -6.16 -12.62 18.45
N SER A 211 -7.31 -12.52 19.10
CA SER A 211 -7.42 -11.85 20.40
C SER A 211 -7.11 -12.86 21.51
N PHE A 212 -5.97 -12.73 22.17
CA PHE A 212 -5.54 -13.70 23.21
C PHE A 212 -5.97 -13.30 24.62
N LEU A 213 -6.14 -12.00 24.89
CA LEU A 213 -6.42 -11.49 26.23
C LEU A 213 -7.42 -10.35 26.16
N LYS A 214 -8.51 -10.49 26.91
CA LYS A 214 -9.46 -9.41 27.19
C LYS A 214 -9.02 -8.67 28.45
N LEU A 215 -8.35 -7.54 28.31
CA LEU A 215 -8.02 -6.65 29.41
C LEU A 215 -9.13 -5.59 29.51
N GLY A 216 -10.25 -5.95 30.14
CA GLY A 216 -11.41 -5.06 30.28
C GLY A 216 -12.16 -4.84 28.96
N ALA A 217 -12.31 -3.57 28.53
CA ALA A 217 -12.96 -3.21 27.26
C ALA A 217 -12.04 -3.38 26.04
N THR A 218 -10.74 -3.58 26.25
CA THR A 218 -9.73 -3.75 25.21
C THR A 218 -9.32 -5.21 25.08
N ALA A 219 -9.37 -5.75 23.86
CA ALA A 219 -8.77 -7.03 23.53
C ALA A 219 -7.41 -6.79 22.88
N LEU A 220 -6.38 -7.48 23.36
CA LEU A 220 -5.09 -7.51 22.69
C LEU A 220 -5.21 -8.44 21.48
N SER A 221 -5.31 -7.85 20.29
CA SER A 221 -5.26 -8.58 19.01
C SER A 221 -3.84 -8.67 18.52
N VAL A 222 -3.42 -9.89 18.24
CA VAL A 222 -2.08 -10.21 17.75
C VAL A 222 -2.23 -10.84 16.37
N PRO A 223 -1.59 -10.28 15.33
CA PRO A 223 -1.53 -10.95 14.03
C PRO A 223 -0.68 -12.21 14.18
N LEU A 224 -1.09 -13.31 13.58
CA LEU A 224 -0.30 -14.54 13.49
C LEU A 224 -0.18 -14.93 12.02
N GLY A 225 1.05 -15.23 11.60
CA GLY A 225 1.29 -15.79 10.29
C GLY A 225 0.62 -17.15 10.12
N VAL A 226 0.06 -17.37 8.94
CA VAL A 226 -0.47 -18.67 8.52
C VAL A 226 0.01 -19.01 7.12
N ARG A 227 0.11 -20.31 6.88
CA ARG A 227 0.37 -20.92 5.58
C ARG A 227 -0.76 -21.84 5.21
N PHE A 228 -1.11 -21.83 3.94
CA PHE A 228 -2.13 -22.70 3.38
C PHE A 228 -1.57 -23.37 2.13
N GLU A 229 -1.87 -24.66 1.97
CA GLU A 229 -1.41 -25.46 0.83
C GLU A 229 -2.58 -26.21 0.22
N ASN A 230 -2.72 -26.09 -1.10
CA ASN A 230 -3.75 -26.79 -1.86
C ASN A 230 -5.15 -26.62 -1.24
N ILE A 231 -5.48 -25.40 -0.82
CA ILE A 231 -6.81 -25.10 -0.27
C ILE A 231 -7.79 -24.85 -1.40
N HIS A 232 -9.03 -25.23 -1.17
CA HIS A 232 -10.15 -24.82 -1.99
C HIS A 232 -11.07 -23.92 -1.18
N LEU A 233 -11.43 -22.80 -1.77
CA LEU A 233 -12.42 -21.88 -1.22
C LEU A 233 -13.69 -22.00 -2.05
N ASN A 234 -14.84 -21.75 -1.45
CA ASN A 234 -16.07 -21.54 -2.21
C ASN A 234 -16.17 -20.10 -2.73
N GLN A 235 -17.17 -19.79 -3.55
CA GLN A 235 -17.42 -18.43 -4.06
C GLN A 235 -17.70 -17.38 -2.97
N CYS A 236 -17.98 -17.81 -1.75
CA CYS A 236 -18.14 -16.99 -0.56
C CYS A 236 -16.84 -16.78 0.24
N TYR A 237 -15.70 -17.25 -0.29
CA TYR A 237 -14.38 -17.17 0.34
C TYR A 237 -14.39 -17.91 1.67
N GLN A 238 -15.10 -19.03 1.73
CA GLN A 238 -15.08 -19.93 2.87
C GLN A 238 -14.28 -21.18 2.50
N LEU A 239 -13.52 -21.67 3.46
CA LEU A 239 -12.71 -22.87 3.32
C LEU A 239 -13.59 -24.10 3.07
N LEU A 240 -13.35 -24.81 1.96
CA LEU A 240 -14.04 -26.05 1.63
C LEU A 240 -13.43 -27.25 2.39
N PRO A 241 -14.24 -28.30 2.69
CA PRO A 241 -13.77 -29.50 3.38
C PRO A 241 -12.53 -30.13 2.73
N GLY A 242 -11.60 -30.60 3.57
CA GLY A 242 -10.33 -31.19 3.14
C GLY A 242 -9.20 -30.18 2.96
N SER A 243 -9.50 -28.88 2.96
CA SER A 243 -8.50 -27.81 2.97
C SER A 243 -7.99 -27.55 4.39
N LYS A 244 -6.71 -27.20 4.53
CA LYS A 244 -6.09 -26.91 5.84
C LYS A 244 -5.29 -25.61 5.78
N VAL A 245 -5.50 -24.77 6.78
CA VAL A 245 -4.65 -23.62 7.09
C VAL A 245 -3.86 -23.95 8.35
N VAL A 246 -2.57 -23.66 8.36
CA VAL A 246 -1.65 -23.97 9.47
C VAL A 246 -0.97 -22.68 9.91
N THR A 247 -0.89 -22.45 11.21
CA THR A 247 -0.11 -21.33 11.76
C THR A 247 1.38 -21.54 11.49
N GLU A 248 2.07 -20.46 11.11
CA GLU A 248 3.52 -20.45 11.03
C GLU A 248 4.10 -20.07 12.39
N PHE A 249 5.02 -20.89 12.87
CA PHE A 249 5.76 -20.62 14.10
C PHE A 249 6.98 -19.77 13.76
N ASP A 250 7.14 -18.62 14.42
CA ASP A 250 8.39 -17.87 14.41
C ASP A 250 9.30 -18.40 15.53
N PRO A 251 10.37 -19.15 15.20
CA PRO A 251 11.27 -19.71 16.20
C PRO A 251 12.19 -18.67 16.85
N THR A 252 12.36 -17.50 16.23
CA THR A 252 13.27 -16.46 16.72
C THR A 252 12.61 -15.53 17.74
N TRP A 253 11.27 -15.49 17.75
CA TRP A 253 10.50 -14.55 18.56
C TRP A 253 10.99 -13.10 18.36
N SER A 254 11.58 -12.79 17.20
CA SER A 254 12.34 -11.55 16.98
C SER A 254 11.47 -10.29 17.10
N ASN A 255 10.16 -10.45 16.91
CA ASN A 255 9.15 -9.39 17.02
C ASN A 255 8.33 -9.43 18.33
N VAL A 256 8.66 -10.33 19.26
CA VAL A 256 8.12 -10.33 20.61
C VAL A 256 9.00 -9.47 21.50
N ILE A 257 8.47 -8.34 21.96
CA ILE A 257 9.24 -7.50 22.85
C ILE A 257 9.29 -8.09 24.25
N ASP A 258 10.51 -8.19 24.75
CA ASP A 258 10.79 -8.36 26.16
C ASP A 258 10.24 -7.16 26.97
N VAL A 259 9.15 -7.41 27.71
CA VAL A 259 8.50 -6.42 28.54
C VAL A 259 9.44 -5.89 29.62
N ASP A 260 10.38 -6.72 30.10
CA ASP A 260 11.36 -6.30 31.10
C ASP A 260 12.34 -5.29 30.49
N LEU A 261 12.79 -5.52 29.25
CA LEU A 261 13.65 -4.58 28.52
C LEU A 261 12.97 -3.23 28.28
N ILE A 262 11.69 -3.21 27.92
CA ILE A 262 10.94 -1.95 27.78
C ILE A 262 10.80 -1.25 29.12
N THR A 263 10.46 -2.00 30.17
CA THR A 263 10.23 -1.45 31.51
C THR A 263 11.52 -0.80 32.03
N ASP A 264 12.66 -1.42 31.78
CA ASP A 264 13.98 -0.87 32.11
C ASP A 264 14.30 0.41 31.31
N ARG A 265 14.06 0.40 30.00
CA ARG A 265 14.25 1.58 29.13
C ARG A 265 13.36 2.76 29.59
N LEU A 266 12.09 2.49 29.90
CA LEU A 266 11.16 3.51 30.37
C LEU A 266 11.58 4.07 31.74
N SER A 267 12.02 3.19 32.65
CA SER A 267 12.50 3.56 33.98
C SER A 267 13.76 4.43 33.91
N ALA A 268 14.69 4.12 32.99
CA ALA A 268 15.89 4.91 32.77
C ALA A 268 15.55 6.33 32.26
N VAL A 269 14.71 6.44 31.22
CA VAL A 269 14.30 7.75 30.68
C VAL A 269 13.55 8.58 31.75
N TYR A 270 12.69 7.94 32.56
CA TYR A 270 12.01 8.62 33.67
C TYR A 270 13.00 9.17 34.71
N ALA A 271 14.00 8.38 35.10
CA ALA A 271 15.02 8.81 36.04
C ALA A 271 15.83 10.01 35.51
N GLU A 272 16.20 10.00 34.23
CA GLU A 272 16.92 11.09 33.59
C GLU A 272 16.09 12.37 33.44
N ILE A 273 14.80 12.26 33.09
CA ILE A 273 13.89 13.41 33.07
C ILE A 273 13.78 14.02 34.47
N LYS A 274 13.68 13.18 35.51
CA LYS A 274 13.60 13.65 36.90
C LYS A 274 14.86 14.41 37.31
N ASP A 275 16.04 13.92 36.94
CA ASP A 275 17.32 14.59 37.20
C ASP A 275 17.46 15.90 36.42
N LEU A 276 17.08 15.93 35.15
CA LEU A 276 17.08 17.14 34.32
C LEU A 276 16.16 18.22 34.88
N LEU A 277 14.95 17.86 35.31
CA LEU A 277 14.03 18.82 35.92
C LEU A 277 14.52 19.34 37.28
N ALA A 278 15.29 18.54 38.02
CA ALA A 278 15.88 18.95 39.29
C ALA A 278 17.10 19.86 39.12
N THR A 279 17.89 19.66 38.07
CA THR A 279 19.19 20.34 37.86
C THR A 279 19.13 21.50 36.87
N LYS A 280 18.29 21.38 35.82
CA LYS A 280 18.19 22.30 34.69
C LYS A 280 16.75 22.41 34.16
N PRO A 281 15.81 22.93 34.96
CA PRO A 281 14.38 22.95 34.61
C PRO A 281 14.06 23.71 33.31
N ASP A 282 14.91 24.66 32.89
CA ASP A 282 14.69 25.49 31.71
C ASP A 282 15.38 24.97 30.43
N ASP A 283 16.10 23.84 30.48
CA ASP A 283 16.80 23.25 29.34
C ASP A 283 15.82 22.50 28.41
N LYS A 284 15.06 23.28 27.64
CA LYS A 284 14.04 22.78 26.70
C LYS A 284 14.60 21.81 25.67
N GLN A 285 15.85 21.96 25.25
CA GLN A 285 16.46 21.10 24.24
C GLN A 285 16.76 19.71 24.80
N ALA A 286 17.30 19.65 26.03
CA ALA A 286 17.52 18.38 26.73
C ALA A 286 16.21 17.64 27.02
N LEU A 287 15.16 18.37 27.44
CA LEU A 287 13.82 17.82 27.64
C LEU A 287 13.21 17.28 26.35
N GLN A 288 13.32 18.02 25.24
CA GLN A 288 12.79 17.56 23.95
C GLN A 288 13.45 16.26 23.49
N LYS A 289 14.76 16.12 23.68
CA LYS A 289 15.46 14.86 23.35
C LYS A 289 14.90 13.65 24.12
N LYS A 290 14.52 13.83 25.39
CA LYS A 290 13.91 12.76 26.19
C LYS A 290 12.49 12.43 25.74
N VAL A 291 11.74 13.44 25.29
CA VAL A 291 10.42 13.22 24.66
C VAL A 291 10.55 12.42 23.37
N ASP A 292 11.59 12.70 22.57
CA ASP A 292 11.85 11.94 21.33
C ASP A 292 12.20 10.48 21.64
N GLU A 293 13.02 10.21 22.67
CA GLU A 293 13.33 8.85 23.14
C GLU A 293 12.07 8.10 23.63
N LEU A 294 11.16 8.78 24.35
CA LEU A 294 9.86 8.21 24.74
C LEU A 294 9.00 7.87 23.51
N ASN A 295 9.01 8.71 22.48
CA ASN A 295 8.30 8.44 21.23
C ASN A 295 8.89 7.24 20.48
N THR A 296 10.21 7.06 20.50
CA THR A 296 10.85 5.84 19.96
C THR A 296 10.38 4.60 20.72
N ILE A 297 10.38 4.61 22.06
CA ILE A 297 9.89 3.49 22.87
C ILE A 297 8.42 3.18 22.56
N LYS A 298 7.59 4.22 22.38
CA LYS A 298 6.19 4.08 21.97
C LYS A 298 6.04 3.44 20.60
N THR A 299 6.87 3.82 19.63
CA THR A 299 6.88 3.22 18.29
C THR A 299 7.28 1.76 18.34
N ASP A 300 8.32 1.41 19.10
CA ASP A 300 8.75 0.02 19.31
C ASP A 300 7.59 -0.82 19.87
N LEU A 301 6.91 -0.34 20.92
CA LEU A 301 5.71 -0.96 21.50
C LEU A 301 4.58 -1.15 20.48
N THR A 302 4.34 -0.15 19.64
CA THR A 302 3.23 -0.20 18.67
C THR A 302 3.52 -1.19 17.54
N ASN A 303 4.80 -1.35 17.18
CA ASN A 303 5.24 -2.29 16.15
C ASN A 303 5.43 -3.71 16.69
N SER A 304 5.30 -3.90 18.01
CA SER A 304 5.44 -5.21 18.66
C SER A 304 4.20 -6.09 18.50
N GLY A 305 4.44 -7.34 18.12
CA GLY A 305 3.42 -8.35 17.87
C GLY A 305 4.06 -9.56 17.21
N PHE A 306 3.40 -10.73 17.26
CA PHE A 306 3.85 -11.95 16.58
C PHE A 306 3.72 -11.83 15.05
N ARG A 307 4.38 -10.85 14.44
CA ARG A 307 4.46 -10.70 12.99
C ARG A 307 5.70 -11.47 12.51
N PRO A 308 5.57 -12.52 11.70
CA PRO A 308 6.70 -13.00 10.91
C PRO A 308 7.30 -11.87 10.07
N GLU A 309 8.60 -11.90 9.82
CA GLU A 309 9.36 -10.84 9.13
C GLU A 309 8.82 -10.44 7.73
N TRP A 310 7.99 -11.28 7.12
CA TRP A 310 7.35 -11.02 5.82
C TRP A 310 5.97 -10.36 5.92
N ILE A 311 5.41 -10.17 7.12
CA ILE A 311 4.24 -9.33 7.36
C ILE A 311 4.73 -7.89 7.55
N THR A 312 5.12 -7.25 6.46
CA THR A 312 5.39 -5.80 6.40
C THR A 312 4.10 -5.01 6.37
#